data_AF-A0A9J6H039-F1
#
_entry.id   AF-A0A9J6H039-F1
#
_cell.length_a   1.000
_cell.length_b   1.000
_cell.length_c   1.000
_cell.angle_alpha   90.00
_cell.angle_beta   90.00
_cell.angle_gamma   90.00
#
_symmetry.space_group_name_H-M   'P 1'
#
loop_
_entity.id
_entity.type
_entity.pdbx_description
1 polymer ?
#
loop_
_entity_poly.entity_id
_entity_poly.type
_entity_poly.pdbx_seq_one_letter_code
_entity_poly.pdbx_strand_id
1 'polypeptide(L)'
;MKTCEIIQHYLCWFPAHLGVIEESPLNLNESAHAAARDLTLRSSPRHGVTVVPENRNSPSTYNEVTKYYLLNRRIYGLPHPKLNRAQALTLRLLQTGTYPCPRRLNIFYPETYTEPYCMDCGDLATLEHVLCSCERIEDPAIKDASRWEAALRSPDLDDQFWAVQQAHDVAVRLGLSVPTWERPA
;
A
#
# COMPACT_ATOMS: atom_id res chain seq x y z
N MET A 1 -2.10 33.56 31.50
CA MET A 1 -1.44 32.25 31.39
C MET A 1 -2.53 31.19 31.34
N LYS A 2 -2.71 30.51 30.20
CA LYS A 2 -3.69 29.41 30.08
C LYS A 2 -2.99 28.13 30.53
N THR A 3 -3.48 27.51 31.60
CA THR A 3 -3.01 26.19 32.04
C THR A 3 -3.58 25.13 31.11
N CYS A 4 -2.70 24.35 30.47
CA CYS A 4 -3.08 23.21 29.66
C CYS A 4 -3.25 22.01 30.60
N GLU A 5 -4.49 21.55 30.80
CA GLU A 5 -4.75 20.31 31.53
C GLU A 5 -4.30 19.12 30.69
N ILE A 6 -3.33 18.37 31.19
CA ILE A 6 -2.90 17.11 30.60
C ILE A 6 -3.88 16.04 31.08
N ILE A 7 -4.79 15.64 30.21
CA ILE A 7 -5.69 14.51 30.47
C ILE A 7 -4.90 13.22 30.26
N GLN A 8 -4.76 12.42 31.30
CA GLN A 8 -4.18 11.08 31.19
C GLN A 8 -5.19 10.12 30.56
N HIS A 9 -4.79 9.48 29.47
CA HIS A 9 -5.53 8.38 28.85
C HIS A 9 -4.76 7.08 29.03
N TYR A 10 -5.47 6.01 29.37
CA TYR A 10 -4.90 4.67 29.52
C TYR A 10 -5.34 3.81 28.33
N LEU A 11 -4.37 3.15 27.68
CA LEU A 11 -4.67 2.13 26.68
C LEU A 11 -4.85 0.80 27.39
N CYS A 12 -6.06 0.23 27.33
CA CYS A 12 -6.31 -1.12 27.83
C CYS A 12 -6.38 -2.08 26.64
N TRP A 13 -5.49 -3.08 26.63
CA TRP A 13 -5.47 -4.12 25.61
C TRP A 13 -6.09 -5.40 26.14
N PHE A 14 -7.07 -5.93 25.41
CA PHE A 14 -7.70 -7.21 25.73
C PHE A 14 -7.42 -8.23 24.62
N PRO A 15 -6.95 -9.45 24.95
CA PRO A 15 -6.90 -10.54 23.99
C PRO A 15 -8.31 -10.86 23.44
N ALA A 16 -8.38 -11.23 22.16
CA ALA A 16 -9.64 -11.30 21.41
C ALA A 16 -10.67 -12.31 21.96
N HIS A 17 -10.23 -13.37 22.65
CA HIS A 17 -11.08 -14.49 23.09
C HIS A 17 -10.70 -15.02 24.48
N LEU A 18 -10.64 -14.15 25.49
CA LEU A 18 -10.31 -14.59 26.86
C LEU A 18 -11.53 -14.79 27.78
N GLY A 19 -12.75 -14.57 27.29
CA GLY A 19 -13.95 -14.58 28.13
C GLY A 19 -13.93 -13.49 29.20
N VAL A 20 -14.69 -13.71 30.28
CA VAL A 20 -14.69 -12.85 31.47
C VAL A 20 -13.55 -13.27 32.38
N ILE A 21 -12.64 -12.34 32.67
CA ILE A 21 -11.56 -12.53 33.64
C ILE A 21 -12.00 -11.85 34.93
N GLU A 22 -11.97 -12.57 36.05
CA GLU A 22 -12.22 -11.98 37.36
C GLU A 22 -11.19 -10.87 37.65
N GLU A 23 -11.64 -9.75 38.21
CA GLU A 23 -10.82 -8.57 38.53
C GLU A 23 -10.30 -7.73 37.33
N SER A 24 -10.67 -8.08 36.11
CA SER A 24 -10.35 -7.28 34.91
C SER A 24 -11.52 -6.36 34.53
N PRO A 25 -11.26 -5.17 33.93
CA PRO A 25 -12.31 -4.40 33.29
C PRO A 25 -13.06 -5.23 32.24
N LEU A 26 -14.35 -4.95 32.08
CA LEU A 26 -15.28 -5.74 31.26
C LEU A 26 -14.79 -5.84 29.81
N ASN A 27 -14.46 -7.06 29.37
CA ASN A 27 -14.07 -7.34 27.99
C ASN A 27 -15.30 -7.30 27.07
N LEU A 28 -15.46 -6.21 26.33
CA LEU A 28 -16.57 -6.02 25.39
C LEU A 28 -16.34 -6.66 24.02
N ASN A 29 -15.20 -7.32 23.78
CA ASN A 29 -14.88 -7.92 22.49
C ASN A 29 -15.89 -9.00 22.09
N GLU A 30 -16.38 -9.81 23.04
CA GLU A 30 -17.39 -10.84 22.75
C GLU A 30 -18.76 -10.24 22.42
N SER A 31 -19.18 -9.21 23.15
CA SER A 31 -20.42 -8.46 22.86
C SER A 31 -20.36 -7.78 21.49
N ALA A 32 -19.22 -7.15 21.17
CA ALA A 32 -18.98 -6.57 19.85
C ALA A 32 -18.98 -7.64 18.75
N HIS A 33 -18.37 -8.79 19.00
CA HIS A 33 -18.37 -9.93 18.08
C HIS A 33 -19.80 -10.47 17.86
N ALA A 34 -20.57 -10.66 18.93
CA ALA A 34 -21.96 -11.10 18.86
C ALA A 34 -22.83 -10.12 18.07
N ALA A 35 -22.72 -8.81 18.34
CA ALA A 35 -23.43 -7.78 17.60
C ALA A 35 -23.06 -7.75 16.11
N ALA A 36 -21.77 -7.89 15.77
CA ALA A 36 -21.32 -7.98 14.39
C ALA A 36 -21.83 -9.25 13.67
N ARG A 37 -21.94 -10.37 14.40
CA ARG A 37 -22.52 -11.61 13.86
C ARG A 37 -24.02 -11.49 13.61
N ASP A 38 -24.74 -10.81 14.49
CA ASP A 38 -26.17 -10.57 14.34
C ASP A 38 -26.46 -9.65 13.14
N LEU A 39 -25.66 -8.59 12.99
CA LEU A 39 -25.71 -7.67 11.84
C LEU A 39 -25.43 -8.35 10.49
N THR A 40 -24.66 -9.44 10.46
CA THR A 40 -24.26 -10.10 9.21
C THR A 40 -25.27 -11.10 8.65
N LEU A 41 -26.48 -11.22 9.23
CA LEU A 41 -27.59 -12.07 8.74
C LEU A 41 -27.12 -13.46 8.25
N ARG A 42 -26.20 -14.08 8.99
CA ARG A 42 -25.67 -15.43 8.65
C ARG A 42 -26.65 -16.55 8.99
N SER A 43 -27.73 -16.25 9.70
CA SER A 43 -28.89 -17.11 9.86
C SER A 43 -29.71 -17.04 8.58
N SER A 44 -29.83 -18.18 7.88
CA SER A 44 -30.61 -18.32 6.66
C SER A 44 -31.96 -17.59 6.77
N PRO A 45 -32.38 -16.79 5.77
CA PRO A 45 -33.68 -16.15 5.81
C PRO A 45 -34.76 -17.22 5.94
N ARG A 46 -35.67 -17.03 6.90
CA ARG A 46 -36.87 -17.86 7.01
C ARG A 46 -37.65 -17.68 5.71
N HIS A 47 -37.71 -18.75 4.92
CA HIS A 47 -38.64 -19.06 3.84
C HIS A 47 -39.47 -17.89 3.27
N GLY A 48 -39.28 -17.55 1.99
CA GLY A 48 -40.35 -16.89 1.22
C GLY A 48 -39.96 -15.95 0.09
N VAL A 49 -38.68 -15.70 -0.18
CA VAL A 49 -38.28 -14.87 -1.33
C VAL A 49 -37.36 -15.69 -2.23
N THR A 50 -37.92 -16.21 -3.32
CA THR A 50 -37.14 -16.65 -4.49
C THR A 50 -36.49 -15.43 -5.12
N VAL A 51 -35.41 -14.96 -4.49
CA VAL A 51 -34.42 -14.12 -5.18
C VAL A 51 -33.76 -15.06 -6.17
N VAL A 52 -34.17 -14.98 -7.43
CA VAL A 52 -33.39 -15.56 -8.52
C VAL A 52 -31.99 -14.99 -8.36
N PRO A 53 -30.94 -15.81 -8.12
CA PRO A 53 -29.62 -15.27 -7.96
C PRO A 53 -29.22 -14.77 -9.34
N GLU A 54 -29.26 -13.46 -9.54
CA GLU A 54 -28.86 -12.79 -10.78
C GLU A 54 -27.35 -12.94 -11.05
N ASN A 55 -26.64 -13.70 -10.21
CA ASN A 55 -25.24 -14.01 -10.41
C ASN A 55 -24.97 -15.49 -10.16
N ARG A 56 -24.80 -16.26 -11.24
CA ARG A 56 -24.35 -17.67 -11.21
C ARG A 56 -22.92 -17.84 -10.67
N ASN A 57 -22.22 -16.76 -10.34
CA ASN A 57 -20.82 -16.76 -9.91
C ASN A 57 -20.64 -16.26 -8.47
N SER A 58 -21.63 -16.41 -7.58
CA SER A 58 -21.40 -16.13 -6.17
C SER A 58 -20.37 -17.11 -5.60
N PRO A 59 -19.28 -16.63 -4.97
CA PRO A 59 -18.27 -17.50 -4.40
C PRO A 59 -18.91 -18.39 -3.32
N SER A 60 -18.91 -19.70 -3.54
CA SER A 60 -19.62 -20.69 -2.73
C SER A 60 -18.68 -21.38 -1.73
N THR A 61 -17.41 -21.53 -2.09
CA THR A 61 -16.39 -22.15 -1.24
C THR A 61 -15.66 -21.08 -0.44
N TYR A 62 -15.19 -21.41 0.78
CA TYR A 62 -14.38 -20.51 1.60
C TYR A 62 -13.18 -19.89 0.82
N ASN A 63 -12.51 -20.69 -0.01
CA ASN A 63 -11.42 -20.24 -0.88
C ASN A 63 -11.88 -19.18 -1.90
N GLU A 64 -13.05 -19.37 -2.51
CA GLU A 64 -13.61 -18.43 -3.48
C GLU A 64 -14.00 -17.11 -2.80
N VAL A 65 -14.60 -17.17 -1.61
CA VAL A 65 -15.01 -15.98 -0.85
C VAL A 65 -13.79 -15.17 -0.44
N THR A 66 -12.78 -15.84 0.12
CA THR A 66 -11.53 -15.19 0.51
C THR A 66 -10.77 -14.61 -0.68
N LYS A 67 -10.67 -15.34 -1.80
CA LYS A 67 -10.08 -14.83 -3.05
C LYS A 67 -10.86 -13.63 -3.61
N TYR A 68 -12.19 -13.66 -3.58
CA TYR A 68 -13.02 -12.55 -4.03
C TYR A 68 -12.69 -11.28 -3.26
N TYR A 69 -12.71 -11.32 -1.92
CA TYR A 69 -12.36 -10.16 -1.11
C TYR A 69 -10.89 -9.76 -1.25
N LEU A 70 -9.97 -10.72 -1.38
CA LEU A 70 -8.55 -10.46 -1.58
C LEU A 70 -8.31 -9.70 -2.91
N LEU A 71 -8.88 -10.19 -4.00
CA LEU A 71 -8.71 -9.58 -5.33
C LEU A 71 -9.40 -8.23 -5.43
N ASN A 72 -10.56 -8.06 -4.79
CA ASN A 72 -11.25 -6.77 -4.75
C ASN A 72 -10.51 -5.70 -3.95
N ARG A 73 -9.68 -6.10 -2.97
CA ARG A 73 -8.82 -5.18 -2.21
C ARG A 73 -7.50 -4.87 -2.93
N ARG A 74 -7.22 -5.55 -4.04
CA ARG A 74 -5.97 -5.38 -4.77
C ARG A 74 -6.02 -4.11 -5.61
N ILE A 75 -5.34 -3.07 -5.14
CA ILE A 75 -5.20 -1.78 -5.84
C ILE A 75 -4.14 -1.85 -6.93
N TYR A 76 -3.07 -2.62 -6.71
CA TYR A 76 -1.92 -2.71 -7.61
C TYR A 76 -1.90 -4.02 -8.40
N GLY A 77 -1.61 -3.93 -9.70
CA GLY A 77 -1.42 -5.08 -10.57
C GLY A 77 -0.33 -6.04 -10.10
N LEU A 78 -0.39 -7.28 -10.58
CA LEU A 78 0.75 -8.20 -10.48
C LEU A 78 1.82 -7.79 -11.52
N PRO A 79 3.11 -8.03 -11.25
CA PRO A 79 4.15 -7.92 -12.27
C PRO A 79 3.78 -8.76 -13.49
N HIS A 80 3.88 -8.15 -14.67
CA HIS A 80 3.64 -8.82 -15.93
C HIS A 80 4.66 -9.95 -16.12
N PRO A 81 4.29 -11.14 -16.65
CA PRO A 81 5.18 -12.29 -16.76
C PRO A 81 6.43 -12.08 -17.64
N LYS A 82 6.45 -11.01 -18.44
CA LYS A 82 7.61 -10.61 -19.26
C LYS A 82 8.62 -9.73 -18.51
N LEU A 83 8.28 -9.24 -17.32
CA LEU A 83 9.25 -8.58 -16.46
C LEU A 83 10.21 -9.63 -15.88
N ASN A 84 11.50 -9.33 -15.91
CA ASN A 84 12.47 -10.13 -15.18
C ASN A 84 12.30 -9.95 -13.66
N ARG A 85 13.02 -10.76 -12.88
CA ARG A 85 12.93 -10.72 -11.41
C ARG A 85 13.29 -9.35 -10.84
N ALA A 86 14.33 -8.72 -11.35
CA ALA A 86 14.81 -7.40 -10.91
C ALA A 86 13.75 -6.30 -11.14
N GLN A 87 13.18 -6.26 -12.34
CA GLN A 87 12.13 -5.32 -12.73
C GLN A 87 10.84 -5.54 -11.93
N ALA A 88 10.45 -6.80 -11.73
CA ALA A 88 9.29 -7.13 -10.89
C ALA A 88 9.48 -6.68 -9.43
N LEU A 89 10.69 -6.81 -8.89
CA LEU A 89 11.04 -6.30 -7.56
C LEU A 89 10.98 -4.76 -7.52
N THR A 90 11.57 -4.09 -8.50
CA THR A 90 11.49 -2.62 -8.63
C THR A 90 10.04 -2.16 -8.66
N LEU A 91 9.20 -2.77 -9.49
CA LEU A 91 7.77 -2.44 -9.56
C LEU A 91 7.09 -2.59 -8.19
N ARG A 92 7.38 -3.68 -7.47
CA ARG A 92 6.83 -3.88 -6.12
C ARG A 92 7.27 -2.79 -5.14
N LEU A 93 8.54 -2.42 -5.16
CA LEU A 93 9.07 -1.35 -4.31
C LEU A 93 8.41 0.01 -4.62
N LEU A 94 8.12 0.28 -5.89
CA LEU A 94 7.41 1.50 -6.30
C LEU A 94 5.95 1.48 -5.80
N GLN A 95 5.24 0.36 -6.00
CA GLN A 95 3.85 0.19 -5.56
C GLN A 95 3.70 0.32 -4.03
N THR A 96 4.70 -0.13 -3.25
CA THR A 96 4.70 0.00 -1.79
C THR A 96 5.31 1.30 -1.27
N GLY A 97 5.81 2.18 -2.15
CA GLY A 97 6.48 3.42 -1.75
C GLY A 97 7.81 3.19 -1.02
N THR A 98 8.40 2.01 -1.16
CA THR A 98 9.64 1.59 -0.50
C THR A 98 10.83 1.55 -1.47
N TYR A 99 10.73 2.22 -2.61
CA TYR A 99 11.87 2.38 -3.51
C TYR A 99 12.90 3.36 -2.91
N PRO A 100 14.22 3.14 -3.06
CA PRO A 100 15.25 4.02 -2.51
C PRO A 100 15.14 5.46 -3.02
N CYS A 101 15.21 6.42 -2.09
CA CYS A 101 15.31 7.84 -2.37
C CYS A 101 16.15 8.51 -1.26
N PRO A 102 16.80 9.66 -1.53
CA PRO A 102 17.72 10.29 -0.58
C PRO A 102 17.10 10.53 0.80
N ARG A 103 15.88 11.07 0.86
CA ARG A 103 15.17 11.28 2.15
C ARG A 103 15.03 9.98 2.93
N ARG A 104 14.64 8.88 2.26
CA ARG A 104 14.38 7.61 2.92
C ARG A 104 15.70 6.94 3.37
N LEU A 105 16.76 7.08 2.59
CA LEU A 105 18.08 6.58 2.95
C LEU A 105 18.70 7.37 4.10
N ASN A 106 18.51 8.68 4.15
CA ASN A 106 18.91 9.52 5.29
C ASN A 106 18.22 9.09 6.60
N ILE A 107 16.94 8.70 6.54
CA ILE A 107 16.22 8.18 7.73
C ILE A 107 16.85 6.88 8.25
N PHE A 108 17.27 5.98 7.36
CA PHE A 108 17.84 4.68 7.77
C PHE A 108 19.34 4.75 8.10
N TYR A 109 20.08 5.59 7.40
CA TYR A 109 21.54 5.65 7.45
C TYR A 109 22.02 7.12 7.42
N PRO A 110 21.71 7.91 8.45
CA PRO A 110 21.97 9.36 8.46
C PRO A 110 23.46 9.70 8.36
N GLU A 111 24.35 8.82 8.83
CA GLU A 111 25.80 9.01 8.76
C GLU A 111 26.37 8.84 7.35
N THR A 112 25.74 8.01 6.52
CA THR A 112 26.17 7.74 5.14
C THR A 112 25.46 8.66 4.15
N TYR A 113 24.17 8.94 4.37
CA TYR A 113 23.35 9.79 3.52
C TYR A 113 22.95 11.03 4.31
N THR A 114 23.82 12.02 4.40
CA THR A 114 23.60 13.23 5.22
C THR A 114 22.59 14.19 4.61
N GLU A 115 22.49 14.22 3.28
CA GLU A 115 21.64 15.17 2.55
C GLU A 115 20.32 14.52 2.10
N PRO A 116 19.17 14.83 2.72
CA PRO A 116 17.86 14.33 2.31
C PRO A 116 17.25 15.11 1.14
N TYR A 117 18.02 15.97 0.47
CA TYR A 117 17.56 16.92 -0.54
C TYR A 117 17.82 16.43 -1.97
N CYS A 118 17.06 16.98 -2.91
CA CYS A 118 17.18 16.69 -4.33
C CYS A 118 18.39 17.45 -4.90
N MET A 119 19.28 16.75 -5.62
CA MET A 119 20.45 17.39 -6.24
C MET A 119 20.07 18.37 -7.35
N ASP A 120 18.87 18.22 -7.92
CA ASP A 120 18.38 19.07 -8.99
C ASP A 120 17.81 20.37 -8.41
N CYS A 121 16.69 20.36 -7.68
CA CYS A 121 16.05 21.60 -7.20
C CYS A 121 16.39 22.02 -5.76
N GLY A 122 16.98 21.14 -4.94
CA GLY A 122 17.27 21.41 -3.52
C GLY A 122 16.10 21.15 -2.56
N ASP A 123 14.92 20.77 -3.05
CA ASP A 123 13.78 20.39 -2.18
C ASP A 123 13.99 19.03 -1.53
N LEU A 124 13.11 18.68 -0.59
CA LEU A 124 13.13 17.37 0.06
C LEU A 124 12.92 16.24 -0.95
N ALA A 125 13.90 15.34 -1.08
CA ALA A 125 13.89 14.25 -2.06
C ALA A 125 13.02 13.07 -1.61
N THR A 126 11.71 13.29 -1.52
CA THR A 126 10.73 12.21 -1.39
C THR A 126 10.69 11.37 -2.66
N LEU A 127 10.15 10.14 -2.57
CA LEU A 127 10.04 9.26 -3.72
C LEU A 127 9.22 9.90 -4.85
N GLU A 128 8.08 10.48 -4.50
CA GLU A 128 7.21 11.21 -5.43
C GLU A 128 7.93 12.40 -6.08
N HIS A 129 8.67 13.17 -5.29
CA HIS A 129 9.43 14.31 -5.79
C HIS A 129 10.45 13.90 -6.85
N VAL A 130 11.28 12.89 -6.56
CA VAL A 130 12.36 12.50 -7.48
C VAL A 130 11.84 11.81 -8.75
N LEU A 131 10.64 11.23 -8.70
CA LEU A 131 10.03 10.53 -9.83
C LEU A 131 9.22 11.43 -10.75
N CYS A 132 8.37 12.30 -10.21
CA CYS A 132 7.43 13.08 -11.02
C CYS A 132 7.27 14.54 -10.58
N SER A 133 7.36 14.84 -9.29
CA SER A 133 6.97 16.17 -8.78
C SER A 133 8.12 17.19 -8.73
N CYS A 134 9.30 16.87 -9.26
CA CYS A 134 10.43 17.81 -9.31
C CYS A 134 10.26 18.85 -10.43
N GLU A 135 10.46 20.13 -10.11
CA GLU A 135 10.30 21.23 -11.07
C GLU A 135 11.29 21.15 -12.24
N ARG A 136 12.47 20.57 -12.02
CA ARG A 136 13.54 20.42 -13.02
C ARG A 136 13.29 19.28 -14.04
N ILE A 137 12.28 18.45 -13.84
CA ILE A 137 11.90 17.44 -14.83
C ILE A 137 11.25 18.15 -16.02
N GLU A 138 11.84 18.13 -17.21
CA GLU A 138 11.26 18.85 -18.36
C GLU A 138 10.13 18.07 -19.05
N ASP A 139 10.14 16.73 -18.96
CA ASP A 139 9.18 15.87 -19.63
C ASP A 139 7.78 15.97 -18.98
N PRO A 140 6.77 16.47 -19.69
CA PRO A 140 5.42 16.61 -19.16
C PRO A 140 4.75 15.26 -18.87
N ALA A 141 5.12 14.18 -19.59
CA ALA A 141 4.55 12.86 -19.35
C ALA A 141 5.04 12.25 -18.03
N ILE A 142 6.23 12.63 -17.57
CA ILE A 142 6.78 12.23 -16.28
C ILE A 142 6.21 13.08 -15.15
N LYS A 143 6.02 14.38 -15.40
CA LYS A 143 5.45 15.32 -14.42
C LYS A 143 3.99 15.04 -14.06
N ASP A 144 3.27 14.31 -14.91
CA ASP A 144 1.89 13.95 -14.64
C ASP A 144 1.79 12.85 -13.56
N ALA A 145 1.52 13.27 -12.32
CA ALA A 145 1.28 12.37 -11.19
C ALA A 145 0.12 11.37 -11.45
N SER A 146 -0.90 11.77 -12.22
CA SER A 146 -2.01 10.89 -12.58
C SER A 146 -1.53 9.74 -13.48
N ARG A 147 -0.68 10.05 -14.46
CA ARG A 147 -0.05 9.05 -15.32
C ARG A 147 0.81 8.08 -14.51
N TRP A 148 1.60 8.62 -13.58
CA TRP A 148 2.43 7.80 -12.68
C TRP A 148 1.59 6.83 -11.86
N GLU A 149 0.54 7.32 -11.18
CA GLU A 149 -0.36 6.47 -10.41
C GLU A 149 -1.08 5.42 -11.26
N ALA A 150 -1.52 5.79 -12.46
CA ALA A 150 -2.14 4.88 -13.40
C ALA A 150 -1.18 3.76 -13.81
N ALA A 151 0.08 4.10 -14.13
CA ALA A 151 1.09 3.12 -14.52
C ALA A 151 1.38 2.10 -13.40
N LEU A 152 1.44 2.54 -12.14
CA LEU A 152 1.66 1.62 -10.99
C LEU A 152 0.50 0.66 -10.75
N ARG A 153 -0.73 1.04 -11.11
CA ARG A 153 -1.94 0.20 -10.97
C ARG A 153 -2.15 -0.71 -12.18
N SER A 154 -1.62 -0.33 -13.34
CA SER A 154 -1.82 -1.03 -14.59
C SER A 154 -1.22 -2.45 -14.59
N PRO A 155 -1.95 -3.47 -15.08
CA PRO A 155 -1.39 -4.78 -15.33
C PRO A 155 -0.61 -4.86 -16.66
N ASP A 156 -0.67 -3.80 -17.49
CA ASP A 156 -0.12 -3.80 -18.83
C ASP A 156 1.41 -3.69 -18.83
N LEU A 157 2.04 -4.43 -19.74
CA LEU A 157 3.49 -4.52 -19.81
C LEU A 157 4.16 -3.17 -20.04
N ASP A 158 3.64 -2.38 -20.97
CA ASP A 158 4.26 -1.12 -21.39
C ASP A 158 4.23 -0.09 -20.26
N ASP A 159 3.13 -0.05 -19.50
CA ASP A 159 2.99 0.80 -18.31
C ASP A 159 3.98 0.40 -17.21
N GLN A 160 4.08 -0.90 -16.94
CA GLN A 160 5.00 -1.40 -15.92
C GLN A 160 6.47 -1.19 -16.33
N PHE A 161 6.80 -1.38 -17.61
CA PHE A 161 8.14 -1.09 -18.11
C PHE A 161 8.47 0.39 -18.02
N TRP A 162 7.54 1.26 -18.41
CA TRP A 162 7.72 2.70 -18.29
C TRP A 162 8.00 3.09 -16.83
N ALA A 163 7.21 2.61 -15.87
CA ALA A 163 7.42 2.92 -14.45
C ALA A 163 8.78 2.42 -13.93
N VAL A 164 9.19 1.21 -14.31
CA VAL A 164 10.49 0.63 -13.92
C VAL A 164 11.65 1.39 -14.56
N GLN A 165 11.54 1.76 -15.84
CA GLN A 165 12.54 2.55 -16.55
C GLN A 165 12.74 3.92 -15.90
N GLN A 166 11.64 4.61 -15.57
CA GLN A 166 11.72 5.91 -14.88
C GLN A 166 12.41 5.80 -13.53
N ALA A 167 12.03 4.80 -12.73
CA ALA A 167 12.65 4.57 -11.43
C ALA A 167 14.15 4.28 -11.54
N HIS A 168 14.55 3.50 -12.55
CA HIS A 168 15.95 3.24 -12.87
C HIS A 168 16.69 4.53 -13.21
N ASP A 169 16.17 5.31 -14.14
CA ASP A 169 16.84 6.50 -14.66
C ASP A 169 16.99 7.60 -13.59
N VAL A 170 15.97 7.79 -12.75
CA VAL A 170 16.03 8.67 -11.58
C VAL A 170 17.14 8.25 -10.64
N ALA A 171 17.27 6.96 -10.41
CA ALA A 171 18.12 6.48 -9.36
C ALA A 171 19.59 6.35 -9.82
N VAL A 172 19.83 6.19 -11.13
CA VAL A 172 21.12 6.48 -11.79
C VAL A 172 21.46 7.97 -11.69
N ARG A 173 20.53 8.86 -12.03
CA ARG A 173 20.72 10.33 -11.94
C ARG A 173 21.12 10.77 -10.54
N LEU A 174 20.52 10.15 -9.52
CA LEU A 174 20.79 10.44 -8.11
C LEU A 174 21.98 9.65 -7.51
N GLY A 175 22.65 8.80 -8.29
CA GLY A 175 23.78 8.00 -7.80
C GLY A 175 23.42 7.01 -6.69
N LEU A 176 22.17 6.53 -6.66
CA LEU A 176 21.69 5.63 -5.61
C LEU A 176 22.22 4.21 -5.86
N SER A 177 22.89 3.63 -4.87
CA SER A 177 23.32 2.23 -4.93
C SER A 177 22.13 1.31 -4.63
N VAL A 178 21.56 0.68 -5.66
CA VAL A 178 20.41 -0.21 -5.47
C VAL A 178 20.71 -1.59 -6.05
N PRO A 179 20.57 -2.66 -5.25
CA PRO A 179 21.21 -3.94 -5.51
C PRO A 179 20.62 -4.78 -6.66
N THR A 180 19.58 -4.33 -7.37
CA THR A 180 18.82 -5.20 -8.29
C THR A 180 18.29 -4.49 -9.54
N TRP A 181 19.09 -3.66 -10.20
CA TRP A 181 18.63 -2.93 -11.38
C TRP A 181 19.13 -3.53 -12.68
N GLU A 182 18.18 -3.95 -13.52
CA GLU A 182 18.42 -4.23 -14.93
C GLU A 182 17.53 -3.29 -15.74
N ARG A 183 18.12 -2.62 -16.73
CA ARG A 183 17.37 -1.80 -17.66
C ARG A 183 16.42 -2.70 -18.47
N PRO A 184 15.13 -2.34 -18.60
CA PRO A 184 14.26 -2.85 -19.65
C PRO A 184 14.99 -2.91 -21.01
N ALA A 185 14.95 -4.08 -21.64
CA ALA A 185 15.50 -4.32 -22.98
C ALA A 185 14.53 -3.84 -24.05
#